data_AF-A0A815DGS1-F1
#
_entry.id   AF-A0A815DGS1-F1
#
_cell.length_a   1.000
_cell.length_b   1.000
_cell.length_c   1.000
_cell.angle_alpha   90.00
_cell.angle_beta   90.00
_cell.angle_gamma   90.00
#
_symmetry.space_group_name_H-M   'P 1'
#
loop_
_entity.id
_entity.type
_entity.pdbx_description
1 polymer ?
#
loop_
_entity_poly.entity_id
_entity_poly.type
_entity_poly.pdbx_seq_one_letter_code
_entity_poly.pdbx_strand_id
1 'polypeptide(L)'
;HTTILFEEEILHLNICTEFRIPCPNHCNQQDIPRGQMQNHLDNECAKQELPCPFTDCGCEFRAERMSITKHIKESPGIHLNMAGKTISLQKKLLQLQDERMQEQKKWIELLAKKVNALEKCYGSQLIWKIDGYQEKIMEAKSGKKPTIFSPPFLTSRHGYKLACSACLFGDGKAKGKYLSLFICICRGEYDSLLMWPFSHRVTFTLLDQCEDPDNRRNISYVVKPNTCKENKPFLGRPIGERNASFGAQKFMDLDTMSTLDYIRDDTIYIKVEIDSEDMIVI
;
A
#
# COMPACT_ATOMS: atom_id res chain seq x y z
N HIS A 1 25.76 -59.90 10.33
CA HIS A 1 24.88 -59.34 9.30
C HIS A 1 23.39 -59.62 9.52
N THR A 2 23.01 -60.67 10.28
CA THR A 2 21.60 -61.04 10.50
C THR A 2 20.84 -60.16 11.52
N THR A 3 21.53 -59.58 12.51
CA THR A 3 20.92 -58.76 13.57
C THR A 3 20.52 -57.35 13.10
N ILE A 4 21.28 -56.77 12.16
CA ILE A 4 21.06 -55.42 11.61
C ILE A 4 19.78 -55.39 10.77
N LEU A 5 19.53 -56.44 9.98
CA LEU A 5 18.30 -56.56 9.18
C LEU A 5 17.04 -56.67 10.06
N PHE A 6 17.14 -57.30 11.23
CA PHE A 6 16.03 -57.46 12.16
C PHE A 6 15.69 -56.15 12.91
N GLU A 7 16.70 -55.36 13.31
CA GLU A 7 16.48 -54.03 13.89
C GLU A 7 15.89 -53.05 12.88
N GLU A 8 16.37 -53.08 11.62
CA GLU A 8 15.83 -52.28 10.51
C GLU A 8 14.39 -52.68 10.17
N GLU A 9 14.05 -53.97 10.26
CA GLU A 9 12.70 -54.49 10.07
C GLU A 9 11.75 -54.02 11.18
N ILE A 10 12.15 -54.09 12.46
CA ILE A 10 11.35 -53.56 13.58
C ILE A 10 11.15 -52.05 13.45
N LEU A 11 12.20 -51.31 13.10
CA LEU A 11 12.13 -49.87 12.84
C LEU A 11 11.13 -49.57 11.71
N HIS A 12 11.18 -50.35 10.61
CA HIS A 12 10.25 -50.22 9.50
C HIS A 12 8.79 -50.53 9.91
N LEU A 13 8.53 -51.62 10.64
CA LEU A 13 7.18 -52.01 11.09
C LEU A 13 6.52 -50.96 12.01
N ASN A 14 7.34 -50.23 12.77
CA ASN A 14 6.87 -49.13 13.63
C ASN A 14 6.46 -47.87 12.86
N ILE A 15 6.99 -47.65 11.66
CA ILE A 15 6.70 -46.46 10.83
C ILE A 15 5.91 -46.75 9.56
N CYS A 16 5.78 -48.03 9.17
CA CYS A 16 5.11 -48.44 7.94
C CYS A 16 3.62 -48.08 7.99
N THR A 17 3.19 -47.30 7.00
CA THR A 17 1.81 -46.80 6.88
C THR A 17 0.81 -47.89 6.53
N GLU A 18 1.25 -48.93 5.82
CA GLU A 18 0.44 -50.10 5.45
C GLU A 18 0.41 -51.17 6.55
N PHE A 19 1.24 -51.02 7.59
CA PHE A 19 1.27 -51.95 8.71
C PHE A 19 -0.08 -51.90 9.44
N ARG A 20 -0.73 -53.06 9.56
CA ARG A 20 -2.06 -53.18 10.17
C ARG A 20 -1.94 -53.25 11.68
N ILE A 21 -2.69 -52.40 12.36
CA ILE A 21 -2.73 -52.31 13.80
C ILE A 21 -4.19 -52.30 14.29
N PRO A 22 -4.45 -52.83 15.50
CA PRO A 22 -5.78 -52.78 16.08
C PRO A 22 -6.18 -51.35 16.45
N CYS A 23 -7.49 -51.08 16.44
CA CYS A 23 -8.02 -49.80 16.89
C CYS A 23 -7.66 -49.54 18.37
N PRO A 24 -7.13 -48.36 18.74
CA PRO A 24 -6.79 -48.02 20.12
C PRO A 24 -8.02 -47.95 21.05
N ASN A 25 -9.20 -47.69 20.50
CA ASN A 25 -10.46 -47.71 21.26
C ASN A 25 -11.05 -49.12 21.39
N HIS A 26 -10.32 -50.15 20.97
CA HIS A 26 -10.73 -51.56 21.01
C HIS A 26 -12.12 -51.78 20.41
N CYS A 27 -12.38 -51.15 19.25
CA CYS A 27 -13.54 -51.45 18.44
C CYS A 27 -13.39 -52.84 17.78
N ASN A 28 -14.43 -53.34 17.11
CA ASN A 28 -14.40 -54.68 16.50
C ASN A 28 -13.47 -54.78 15.27
N GLN A 29 -12.81 -53.69 14.87
CA GLN A 29 -11.82 -53.69 13.79
C GLN A 29 -10.40 -53.81 14.36
N GLN A 30 -9.72 -54.89 13.98
CA GLN A 30 -8.37 -55.23 14.46
C GLN A 30 -7.28 -55.07 13.39
N ASP A 31 -7.66 -54.81 12.13
CA ASP A 31 -6.76 -54.84 10.97
C ASP A 31 -6.76 -53.52 10.19
N ILE A 32 -6.50 -52.40 10.87
CA ILE A 32 -6.54 -51.06 10.25
C ILE A 32 -5.12 -50.65 9.84
N PRO A 33 -4.86 -50.27 8.57
CA PRO A 33 -3.58 -49.72 8.16
C PRO A 33 -3.23 -48.48 9.00
N ARG A 34 -2.00 -48.39 9.52
CA ARG A 34 -1.55 -47.29 10.38
C ARG A 34 -1.83 -45.92 9.77
N GLY A 35 -1.62 -45.75 8.47
CA GLY A 35 -1.89 -44.52 7.73
C GLY A 35 -3.38 -44.14 7.64
N GLN A 36 -4.30 -45.11 7.80
CA GLN A 36 -5.75 -44.91 7.75
C GLN A 36 -6.40 -44.81 9.14
N MET A 37 -5.62 -44.96 10.23
CA MET A 37 -6.14 -44.95 11.60
C MET A 37 -6.90 -43.66 11.93
N GLN A 38 -6.40 -42.51 11.51
CA GLN A 38 -7.06 -41.23 11.78
C GLN A 38 -8.43 -41.15 11.10
N ASN A 39 -8.52 -41.53 9.82
CA ASN A 39 -9.79 -41.58 9.10
C ASN A 39 -10.78 -42.55 9.76
N HIS A 40 -10.30 -43.71 10.23
CA HIS A 40 -11.12 -44.64 10.99
C HIS A 40 -11.68 -43.98 12.26
N LEU A 41 -10.84 -43.35 13.09
CA LEU A 41 -11.30 -42.67 14.32
C LEU A 41 -12.32 -41.57 14.00
N ASP A 42 -12.04 -40.74 12.98
CA ASP A 42 -12.86 -39.57 12.64
C ASP A 42 -14.21 -39.93 12.00
N ASN A 43 -14.29 -41.02 11.21
CA ASN A 43 -15.46 -41.30 10.38
C ASN A 43 -16.10 -42.68 10.62
N GLU A 44 -15.38 -43.69 11.13
CA GLU A 44 -15.87 -45.09 11.16
C GLU A 44 -15.95 -45.73 12.56
N CYS A 45 -15.02 -45.43 13.46
CA CYS A 45 -14.92 -46.01 14.80
C CYS A 45 -16.20 -45.81 15.65
N ALA A 46 -16.93 -46.89 15.89
CA ALA A 46 -18.18 -46.88 16.64
C ALA A 46 -18.00 -46.51 18.13
N LYS A 47 -16.82 -46.82 18.69
CA LYS A 47 -16.42 -46.54 20.08
C LYS A 47 -15.65 -45.23 20.26
N GLN A 48 -15.49 -44.44 19.19
CA GLN A 48 -14.85 -43.12 19.32
C GLN A 48 -15.72 -42.24 20.21
N GLU A 49 -15.15 -41.70 21.28
CA GLU A 49 -15.81 -40.68 22.08
C GLU A 49 -15.82 -39.34 21.34
N LEU A 50 -17.01 -38.79 21.13
CA LEU A 50 -17.23 -37.54 20.42
C LEU A 50 -18.20 -36.64 21.19
N PRO A 51 -18.11 -35.31 21.03
CA PRO A 51 -19.15 -34.40 21.50
C PRO A 51 -20.41 -34.49 20.64
N CYS A 52 -21.54 -34.09 21.21
CA CYS A 52 -22.79 -33.93 20.47
C CYS A 52 -22.63 -32.90 19.33
N PRO A 53 -23.20 -33.11 18.13
CA PRO A 53 -23.14 -32.11 17.04
C PRO A 53 -23.73 -30.74 17.39
N PHE A 54 -24.55 -30.66 18.44
CA PHE A 54 -25.14 -29.40 18.93
C PHE A 54 -24.28 -28.71 20.00
N THR A 55 -23.01 -29.08 20.16
CA THR A 55 -22.09 -28.43 21.12
C THR A 55 -21.97 -26.92 20.88
N ASP A 56 -21.91 -26.46 19.63
CA ASP A 56 -21.88 -25.02 19.31
C ASP A 56 -23.20 -24.29 19.65
N CYS A 57 -24.28 -25.05 19.85
CA CYS A 57 -25.56 -24.54 20.34
C CYS A 57 -25.73 -24.70 21.86
N GLY A 58 -24.71 -25.24 22.56
CA GLY A 58 -24.67 -25.38 24.02
C GLY A 58 -24.93 -26.79 24.56
N CYS A 59 -24.91 -27.85 23.74
CA CYS A 59 -25.03 -29.22 24.23
C CYS A 59 -23.69 -29.77 24.74
N GLU A 60 -23.62 -30.11 26.03
CA GLU A 60 -22.40 -30.61 26.69
C GLU A 60 -22.25 -32.14 26.62
N PHE A 61 -23.20 -32.85 26.01
CA PHE A 61 -23.19 -34.31 25.96
C PHE A 61 -22.02 -34.85 25.14
N ARG A 62 -21.30 -35.83 25.69
CA ARG A 62 -20.19 -36.55 25.04
C ARG A 62 -20.36 -38.04 25.31
N ALA A 63 -20.17 -38.87 24.29
CA ALA A 63 -20.26 -40.33 24.42
C ALA A 63 -19.60 -41.02 23.21
N GLU A 64 -19.56 -42.36 23.23
CA GLU A 64 -19.25 -43.16 22.05
C GLU A 64 -20.20 -42.84 20.88
N ARG A 65 -19.70 -42.87 19.64
CA ARG A 65 -20.46 -42.54 18.42
C ARG A 65 -21.83 -43.23 18.33
N MET A 66 -21.91 -44.51 18.73
CA MET A 66 -23.19 -45.25 18.75
C MET A 66 -24.20 -44.67 19.75
N SER A 67 -23.73 -44.24 20.92
CA SER A 67 -24.56 -43.67 21.99
C SER A 67 -25.03 -42.26 21.68
N ILE A 68 -24.24 -41.47 20.93
CA ILE A 68 -24.66 -40.13 20.44
C ILE A 68 -25.89 -40.23 19.54
N THR A 69 -25.95 -41.23 18.67
CA THR A 69 -27.08 -41.41 17.75
C THR A 69 -28.38 -41.66 18.51
N LYS A 70 -28.31 -42.40 19.62
CA LYS A 70 -29.44 -42.62 20.52
C LYS A 70 -29.85 -41.32 21.23
N HIS A 71 -28.89 -40.60 21.82
CA HIS A 71 -29.12 -39.31 22.47
C HIS A 71 -29.85 -38.30 21.56
N ILE A 72 -29.42 -38.15 20.30
CA ILE A 72 -30.05 -37.24 19.34
C ILE A 72 -31.51 -37.64 19.06
N LYS A 73 -31.78 -38.94 18.90
CA LYS A 73 -33.13 -39.47 18.65
C LYS A 73 -34.07 -39.31 19.84
N GLU A 74 -33.56 -39.39 21.06
CA GLU A 74 -34.35 -39.26 22.29
C GLU A 74 -34.61 -37.80 22.68
N SER A 75 -33.75 -36.86 22.24
CA SER A 75 -33.82 -35.44 22.64
C SER A 75 -33.93 -34.43 21.48
N PRO A 76 -34.72 -34.65 20.41
CA PRO A 76 -34.76 -33.74 19.27
C PRO A 76 -35.34 -32.36 19.60
N GLY A 77 -36.34 -32.30 20.49
CA GLY A 77 -36.97 -31.03 20.88
C GLY A 77 -36.02 -30.09 21.63
N ILE A 78 -35.10 -30.65 22.43
CA ILE A 78 -34.06 -29.89 23.15
C ILE A 78 -33.08 -29.28 22.14
N HIS A 79 -32.57 -30.10 21.21
CA HIS A 79 -31.65 -29.64 20.17
C HIS A 79 -32.26 -28.61 19.22
N LEU A 80 -33.52 -28.78 18.81
CA LEU A 80 -34.24 -27.80 17.99
C LEU A 80 -34.41 -26.46 18.73
N ASN A 81 -34.73 -26.49 20.02
CA ASN A 81 -34.83 -25.27 20.83
C ASN A 81 -33.46 -24.57 20.98
N MET A 82 -32.39 -25.33 21.24
CA MET A 82 -31.02 -24.79 21.30
C MET A 82 -30.64 -24.14 19.97
N ALA A 83 -30.80 -24.85 18.85
CA ALA A 83 -30.52 -24.32 17.52
C ALA A 83 -31.37 -23.08 17.19
N GLY A 84 -32.66 -23.09 17.53
CA GLY A 84 -33.54 -21.93 17.36
C GLY A 84 -33.07 -20.69 18.14
N LYS A 85 -32.60 -20.87 19.38
CA LYS A 85 -32.00 -19.79 20.19
C LYS A 85 -30.71 -19.28 19.56
N THR A 86 -29.82 -20.17 19.12
CA THR A 86 -28.56 -19.80 18.45
C THR A 86 -28.82 -19.00 17.18
N ILE A 87 -29.75 -19.45 16.32
CA ILE A 87 -30.14 -18.75 15.08
C ILE A 87 -30.72 -17.37 15.40
N SER A 88 -31.59 -17.27 16.42
CA SER A 88 -32.15 -15.99 16.84
C SER A 88 -31.07 -15.01 17.34
N LEU A 89 -30.10 -15.51 18.11
CA LEU A 89 -28.97 -14.71 18.57
C LEU A 89 -28.06 -14.27 17.41
N GLN A 90 -27.71 -15.20 16.51
CA GLN A 90 -26.91 -14.90 15.32
C GLN A 90 -27.61 -13.86 14.43
N LYS A 91 -28.93 -13.93 14.26
CA LYS A 91 -29.70 -12.91 13.53
C LYS A 91 -29.56 -11.53 14.16
N LYS A 92 -29.63 -11.44 15.49
CA LYS A 92 -29.43 -10.16 16.21
C LYS A 92 -28.00 -9.64 16.04
N LEU A 93 -27.00 -10.52 16.12
CA LEU A 93 -25.59 -10.15 15.90
C LEU A 93 -25.36 -9.63 14.48
N LEU A 94 -25.92 -10.29 13.47
CA LEU A 94 -25.84 -9.85 12.07
C LEU A 94 -26.50 -8.49 11.87
N GLN A 95 -27.66 -8.25 12.50
CA GLN A 95 -28.32 -6.96 12.43
C GLN A 95 -27.46 -5.85 13.05
N LEU A 96 -26.89 -6.08 14.24
CA LEU A 96 -25.97 -5.12 14.87
C LEU A 96 -24.70 -4.88 14.04
N GLN A 97 -24.21 -5.93 13.36
CA GLN A 97 -23.06 -5.82 12.47
C GLN A 97 -23.39 -5.02 11.21
N ASP A 98 -24.58 -5.18 10.63
CA ASP A 98 -25.05 -4.37 9.51
C ASP A 98 -25.19 -2.90 9.91
N GLU A 99 -25.83 -2.62 11.06
CA GLU A 99 -25.97 -1.26 11.59
C GLU A 99 -24.60 -0.58 11.77
N ARG A 100 -23.63 -1.29 12.38
CA ARG A 100 -22.25 -0.80 12.52
C ARG A 100 -21.57 -0.57 11.16
N MET A 101 -21.79 -1.46 10.19
CA MET A 101 -21.20 -1.33 8.86
C MET A 101 -21.78 -0.14 8.09
N GLN A 102 -23.07 0.13 8.23
CA GLN A 102 -23.70 1.33 7.67
C GLN A 102 -23.14 2.61 8.30
N GLU A 103 -22.91 2.63 9.62
CA GLU A 103 -22.26 3.77 10.28
C GLU A 103 -20.82 3.98 9.80
N GLN A 104 -20.03 2.91 9.72
CA GLN A 104 -18.66 2.97 9.20
C GLN A 104 -18.63 3.47 7.75
N LYS A 105 -19.55 3.00 6.91
CA LYS A 105 -19.67 3.48 5.52
C LYS A 105 -19.94 4.98 5.45
N LYS A 106 -20.89 5.50 6.27
CA LYS A 106 -21.16 6.94 6.36
C LYS A 106 -19.93 7.74 6.79
N TRP A 107 -19.17 7.22 7.76
CA TRP A 107 -17.93 7.86 8.21
C TRP A 107 -16.86 7.89 7.13
N ILE A 108 -16.66 6.78 6.39
CA ILE A 108 -15.72 6.71 5.27
C ILE A 108 -16.10 7.71 4.17
N GLU A 109 -17.39 7.79 3.80
CA GLU A 109 -17.87 8.76 2.82
C GLU A 109 -17.65 10.21 3.27
N LEU A 110 -17.87 10.51 4.56
CA LEU A 110 -17.60 11.83 5.12
C LEU A 110 -16.11 12.17 5.12
N LEU A 111 -15.26 11.21 5.50
CA LEU A 111 -13.80 11.38 5.47
C LEU A 111 -13.31 11.61 4.04
N ALA A 112 -13.79 10.84 3.06
CA ALA A 112 -13.45 11.03 1.65
C ALA A 112 -13.82 12.43 1.16
N LYS A 113 -14.99 12.97 1.55
CA LYS A 113 -15.39 14.35 1.23
C LYS A 113 -14.45 15.39 1.86
N LYS A 114 -14.06 15.19 3.13
CA LYS A 114 -13.12 16.08 3.82
C LYS A 114 -11.73 16.04 3.18
N VAL A 115 -11.22 14.85 2.85
CA VAL A 115 -9.94 14.68 2.13
C VAL A 115 -10.00 15.39 0.78
N ASN A 116 -11.04 15.17 -0.03
CA ASN A 116 -11.19 15.85 -1.32
C ASN A 116 -11.24 17.38 -1.19
N ALA A 117 -11.92 17.90 -0.17
CA ALA A 117 -11.95 19.34 0.11
C ALA A 117 -10.56 19.88 0.50
N LEU A 118 -9.80 19.12 1.29
CA LEU A 118 -8.43 19.47 1.66
C LEU A 118 -7.48 19.40 0.45
N GLU A 119 -7.57 18.37 -0.40
CA GLU A 119 -6.79 18.27 -1.63
C GLU A 119 -7.05 19.44 -2.59
N LYS A 120 -8.29 19.94 -2.65
CA LYS A 120 -8.64 21.12 -3.44
C LYS A 120 -8.07 22.42 -2.85
N CYS A 121 -8.03 22.54 -1.53
CA CYS A 121 -7.54 23.75 -0.84
C CYS A 121 -6.01 23.78 -0.65
N TYR A 122 -5.38 22.61 -0.53
CA TYR A 122 -3.97 22.41 -0.19
C TYR A 122 -3.30 21.47 -1.18
N GLY A 123 -3.71 21.51 -2.45
CA GLY A 123 -3.15 20.69 -3.53
C GLY A 123 -1.65 20.92 -3.74
N SER A 124 -1.14 20.55 -4.93
CA SER A 124 0.29 20.67 -5.25
C SER A 124 0.90 22.00 -4.79
N GLN A 125 2.06 21.92 -4.13
CA GLN A 125 2.68 23.09 -3.51
C GLN A 125 3.09 24.17 -4.53
N LEU A 126 3.21 23.81 -5.81
CA LEU A 126 3.38 24.76 -6.90
C LEU A 126 2.71 24.27 -8.20
N ILE A 127 1.91 25.14 -8.82
CA ILE A 127 1.60 25.10 -10.26
C ILE A 127 2.27 26.32 -10.89
N TRP A 128 3.38 26.09 -11.58
CA TRP A 128 4.13 27.16 -12.23
C TRP A 128 3.67 27.31 -13.67
N LYS A 129 2.91 28.38 -13.93
CA LYS A 129 2.62 28.86 -15.28
C LYS A 129 3.86 29.58 -15.82
N ILE A 130 4.38 29.10 -16.95
CA ILE A 130 5.42 29.78 -17.73
C ILE A 130 4.74 30.26 -19.00
N ASP A 131 4.36 31.54 -19.01
CA ASP A 131 3.88 32.27 -20.18
C ASP A 131 5.03 32.63 -21.13
N GLY A 132 4.74 33.18 -22.31
CA GLY A 132 5.79 33.70 -23.21
C GLY A 132 6.83 32.64 -23.58
N TYR A 133 6.42 31.38 -23.77
CA TYR A 133 7.32 30.25 -23.95
C TYR A 133 8.28 30.45 -25.13
N GLN A 134 7.79 30.96 -26.26
CA GLN A 134 8.59 31.20 -27.46
C GLN A 134 9.75 32.17 -27.21
N GLU A 135 9.49 33.29 -26.52
CA GLU A 135 10.54 34.24 -26.16
C GLU A 135 11.56 33.58 -25.24
N LYS A 136 11.08 32.94 -24.16
CA LYS A 136 11.95 32.35 -23.14
C LYS A 136 12.82 31.22 -23.71
N ILE A 137 12.32 30.41 -24.65
CA ILE A 137 13.13 29.38 -25.30
C ILE A 137 14.15 29.97 -26.28
N MET A 138 13.86 31.08 -26.96
CA MET A 138 14.85 31.81 -27.78
C MET A 138 15.96 32.42 -26.91
N GLU A 139 15.62 32.99 -25.75
CA GLU A 139 16.61 33.48 -24.78
C GLU A 139 17.49 32.34 -24.24
N ALA A 140 16.91 31.15 -24.03
CA ALA A 140 17.67 29.98 -23.61
C ALA A 140 18.60 29.44 -24.70
N LYS A 141 18.12 29.40 -25.96
CA LYS A 141 18.90 28.99 -27.14
C LYS A 141 20.10 29.90 -27.39
N SER A 142 19.89 31.22 -27.32
CA SER A 142 20.94 32.23 -27.46
C SER A 142 21.91 32.27 -26.27
N GLY A 143 21.55 31.65 -25.15
CA GLY A 143 22.33 31.66 -23.91
C GLY A 143 22.21 32.96 -23.11
N LYS A 144 21.38 33.91 -23.54
CA LYS A 144 21.10 35.16 -22.81
C LYS A 144 20.48 34.89 -21.43
N LYS A 145 19.51 33.97 -21.39
CA LYS A 145 18.82 33.57 -20.16
C LYS A 145 18.54 32.06 -20.17
N PRO A 146 19.56 31.23 -19.88
CA PRO A 146 19.46 29.77 -20.01
C PRO A 146 18.57 29.13 -18.93
N THR A 147 18.39 29.81 -17.79
CA THR A 147 17.62 29.29 -16.64
C THR A 147 16.62 30.34 -16.17
N ILE A 148 15.40 29.89 -15.91
CA ILE A 148 14.32 30.67 -15.30
C ILE A 148 13.94 30.05 -13.94
N PHE A 149 13.35 30.84 -13.06
CA PHE A 149 12.96 30.42 -11.71
C PHE A 149 11.49 30.71 -11.46
N SER A 150 10.82 29.83 -10.72
CA SER A 150 9.48 30.07 -10.18
C SER A 150 9.53 31.08 -9.04
N PRO A 151 8.40 31.68 -8.67
CA PRO A 151 8.24 32.27 -7.34
C PRO A 151 8.59 31.23 -6.25
N PRO A 152 9.19 31.64 -5.12
CA PRO A 152 9.39 30.74 -3.99
C PRO A 152 8.05 30.28 -3.44
N PHE A 153 8.00 29.03 -2.97
CA PHE A 153 6.81 28.42 -2.39
C PHE A 153 7.20 27.62 -1.14
N LEU A 154 6.21 27.33 -0.29
CA LEU A 154 6.42 26.55 0.92
C LEU A 154 5.90 25.13 0.75
N THR A 155 6.56 24.17 1.39
CA THR A 155 6.06 22.78 1.39
C THR A 155 4.79 22.60 2.21
N SER A 156 4.61 23.41 3.24
CA SER A 156 3.44 23.50 4.12
C SER A 156 3.43 24.89 4.79
N ARG A 157 2.41 25.20 5.60
CA ARG A 157 2.28 26.53 6.26
C ARG A 157 3.56 26.95 7.02
N HIS A 158 4.22 26.00 7.69
CA HIS A 158 5.47 26.23 8.44
C HIS A 158 6.63 25.36 7.90
N GLY A 159 6.59 25.03 6.61
CA GLY A 159 7.50 24.08 5.97
C GLY A 159 8.76 24.69 5.36
N TYR A 160 9.46 23.89 4.55
CA TYR A 160 10.63 24.34 3.80
C TYR A 160 10.24 25.37 2.74
N LYS A 161 11.07 26.39 2.55
CA LYS A 161 10.95 27.31 1.42
C LYS A 161 11.75 26.81 0.24
N LEU A 162 11.10 26.63 -0.90
CA LEU A 162 11.69 26.06 -2.12
C LEU A 162 11.48 27.00 -3.30
N ALA A 163 12.30 26.85 -4.34
CA ALA A 163 12.09 27.45 -5.65
C ALA A 163 12.40 26.44 -6.75
N CYS A 164 11.54 26.36 -7.76
CA CYS A 164 11.74 25.54 -8.94
C CYS A 164 12.54 26.33 -9.98
N SER A 165 13.40 25.67 -10.75
CA SER A 165 14.09 26.26 -11.89
C SER A 165 13.96 25.37 -13.13
N ALA A 166 13.88 26.02 -14.29
CA ALA A 166 13.77 25.35 -15.58
C ALA A 166 14.83 25.88 -16.55
N CYS A 167 15.51 24.94 -17.20
CA CYS A 167 16.33 25.22 -18.39
C CYS A 167 15.55 24.73 -19.61
N LEU A 168 14.82 25.64 -20.25
CA LEU A 168 13.90 25.32 -21.34
C LEU A 168 14.58 24.71 -22.56
N PHE A 169 15.87 25.00 -22.75
CA PHE A 169 16.71 24.42 -23.80
C PHE A 169 17.79 23.50 -23.23
N GLY A 170 17.52 22.90 -22.06
CA GLY A 170 18.36 21.91 -21.41
C GLY A 170 19.59 22.45 -20.72
N ASP A 171 20.12 21.64 -19.80
CA ASP A 171 21.33 21.93 -19.03
C ASP A 171 22.47 20.95 -19.35
N GLY A 172 23.71 21.44 -19.33
CA GLY A 172 24.91 20.63 -19.53
C GLY A 172 24.85 19.72 -20.77
N LYS A 173 24.98 18.40 -20.55
CA LYS A 173 24.95 17.39 -21.64
C LYS A 173 23.57 17.19 -22.27
N ALA A 174 22.51 17.71 -21.65
CA ALA A 174 21.13 17.62 -22.13
C ALA A 174 20.72 18.86 -22.96
N LYS A 175 21.59 19.87 -23.04
CA LYS A 175 21.33 21.11 -23.77
C LYS A 175 20.94 20.84 -25.22
N GLY A 176 19.84 21.46 -25.64
CA GLY A 176 19.27 21.37 -26.98
C GLY A 176 18.48 20.11 -27.29
N LYS A 177 18.36 19.17 -26.35
CA LYS A 177 17.58 17.93 -26.52
C LYS A 177 16.46 17.76 -25.52
N TYR A 178 16.66 18.26 -24.30
CA TYR A 178 15.70 18.09 -23.22
C TYR A 178 15.36 19.43 -22.55
N LEU A 179 14.15 19.53 -22.00
CA LEU A 179 13.84 20.41 -20.89
C LEU A 179 14.48 19.81 -19.62
N SER A 180 15.14 20.64 -18.82
CA SER A 180 15.70 20.25 -17.52
C SER A 180 14.99 21.00 -16.40
N LEU A 181 14.62 20.29 -15.33
CA LEU A 181 13.96 20.86 -14.16
C LEU A 181 14.74 20.59 -12.90
N PHE A 182 14.86 21.60 -12.05
CA PHE A 182 15.52 21.48 -10.76
C PHE A 182 14.74 22.20 -9.67
N ILE A 183 15.09 21.90 -8.43
CA ILE A 183 14.58 22.58 -7.25
C ILE A 183 15.76 22.97 -6.36
N CYS A 184 15.69 24.12 -5.72
CA CYS A 184 16.59 24.48 -4.65
C CYS A 184 15.83 24.84 -3.38
N ILE A 185 16.52 24.66 -2.26
CA ILE A 185 16.05 25.03 -0.94
C ILE A 185 16.49 26.46 -0.69
N CYS A 186 15.53 27.33 -0.42
CA CYS A 186 15.75 28.71 -0.02
C CYS A 186 15.77 28.80 1.51
N ARG A 187 16.48 29.79 2.05
CA ARG A 187 16.41 30.09 3.47
C ARG A 187 14.98 30.46 3.87
N GLY A 188 14.42 29.69 4.80
CA GLY A 188 13.08 29.84 5.32
C GLY A 188 13.06 30.45 6.72
N GLU A 189 11.88 30.91 7.14
CA GLU A 189 11.65 31.43 8.49
C GLU A 189 11.69 30.31 9.55
N TYR A 190 11.25 29.11 9.17
CA TYR A 190 11.09 27.96 10.06
C TYR A 190 12.27 26.99 10.04
N ASP A 191 13.37 27.30 9.35
CA ASP A 191 14.52 26.39 9.14
C ASP A 191 15.10 25.81 10.44
N SER A 192 14.95 26.48 11.58
CA SER A 192 15.38 26.00 12.91
C SER A 192 14.53 24.86 13.46
N LEU A 193 13.30 24.72 13.00
CA LEU A 193 12.34 23.73 13.47
C LEU A 193 12.26 22.50 12.56
N LEU A 194 12.78 22.63 11.33
CA LEU A 194 12.71 21.58 10.31
C LEU A 194 13.84 20.57 10.47
N MET A 195 13.58 19.35 9.98
CA MET A 195 14.60 18.30 9.94
C MET A 195 15.61 18.55 8.82
N TRP A 196 16.85 18.16 9.04
CA TRP A 196 17.91 18.29 8.04
C TRP A 196 18.79 17.03 8.01
N PRO A 197 19.30 16.64 6.83
CA PRO A 197 19.08 17.25 5.51
C PRO A 197 17.67 17.00 4.96
N PHE A 198 17.22 17.81 4.00
CA PHE A 198 15.97 17.64 3.28
C PHE A 198 15.93 16.27 2.59
N SER A 199 14.92 15.47 2.92
CA SER A 199 14.78 14.07 2.49
C SER A 199 13.48 13.77 1.74
N HIS A 200 12.61 14.77 1.57
CA HIS A 200 11.29 14.55 0.99
C HIS A 200 11.36 14.36 -0.52
N ARG A 201 10.61 13.37 -1.00
CA ARG A 201 10.47 13.07 -2.43
C ARG A 201 9.83 14.25 -3.16
N VAL A 202 10.40 14.61 -4.31
CA VAL A 202 9.93 15.70 -5.18
C VAL A 202 9.44 15.11 -6.49
N THR A 203 8.21 15.44 -6.89
CA THR A 203 7.64 15.04 -8.16
C THR A 203 7.45 16.26 -9.04
N PHE A 204 8.17 16.31 -10.17
CA PHE A 204 7.92 17.28 -11.23
C PHE A 204 6.90 16.69 -12.19
N THR A 205 5.95 17.48 -12.67
CA THR A 205 5.00 17.06 -13.70
C THR A 205 4.80 18.17 -14.73
N LEU A 206 5.03 17.86 -16.01
CA LEU A 206 4.61 18.70 -17.12
C LEU A 206 3.15 18.37 -17.42
N LEU A 207 2.29 19.38 -17.32
CA LEU A 207 0.87 19.20 -17.54
C LEU A 207 0.54 19.27 -19.03
N ASP A 208 -0.20 18.28 -19.49
CA ASP A 208 -0.88 18.30 -20.78
C ASP A 208 -2.13 19.17 -20.68
N GLN A 209 -2.28 20.12 -21.59
CA GLN A 209 -3.35 21.12 -21.61
C GLN A 209 -4.51 20.73 -22.54
N CYS A 210 -4.63 19.43 -22.88
CA CYS A 210 -5.80 18.90 -23.56
C CYS A 210 -7.11 19.34 -22.86
N GLU A 211 -8.11 19.75 -23.65
CA GLU A 211 -9.39 20.25 -23.12
C GLU A 211 -10.13 19.16 -22.35
N ASP A 212 -10.07 17.93 -22.86
CA ASP A 212 -10.63 16.75 -22.21
C ASP A 212 -9.67 16.23 -21.14
N PRO A 213 -10.02 16.31 -19.84
CA PRO A 213 -9.17 15.87 -18.75
C PRO A 213 -8.81 14.37 -18.81
N ASP A 214 -9.69 13.53 -19.35
CA ASP A 214 -9.48 12.08 -19.41
C ASP A 214 -8.42 11.69 -20.45
N ASN A 215 -8.16 12.58 -21.41
CA ASN A 215 -7.17 12.41 -22.46
C ASN A 215 -5.80 13.03 -22.13
N ARG A 216 -5.68 13.77 -21.02
CA ARG A 216 -4.41 14.40 -20.62
C ARG A 216 -3.33 13.36 -20.34
N ARG A 217 -2.19 13.50 -21.01
CA ARG A 217 -1.00 12.66 -20.86
C ARG A 217 0.12 13.42 -20.14
N ASN A 218 -0.11 13.76 -18.87
CA ASN A 218 0.90 14.41 -18.04
C ASN A 218 2.19 13.57 -17.95
N ILE A 219 3.35 14.23 -17.98
CA ILE A 219 4.65 13.57 -17.83
C ILE A 219 5.24 13.89 -16.46
N SER A 220 5.43 12.86 -15.64
CA SER A 220 5.97 13.01 -14.28
C SER A 220 7.36 12.42 -14.14
N TYR A 221 8.20 13.07 -13.34
CA TYR A 221 9.52 12.59 -12.96
C TYR A 221 9.71 12.76 -11.45
N VAL A 222 10.13 11.67 -10.80
CA VAL A 222 10.29 11.62 -9.35
C VAL A 222 11.77 11.71 -8.99
N VAL A 223 12.11 12.66 -8.14
CA VAL A 223 13.43 12.82 -7.53
C VAL A 223 13.35 12.44 -6.06
N LYS A 224 14.15 11.43 -5.68
CA LYS A 224 14.33 11.02 -4.28
C LYS A 224 15.67 11.56 -3.79
N PRO A 225 15.70 12.53 -2.84
CA PRO A 225 16.96 13.04 -2.31
C PRO A 225 17.80 11.94 -1.65
N ASN A 226 19.09 11.88 -1.97
CA ASN A 226 20.05 11.01 -1.28
C ASN A 226 20.81 11.83 -0.23
N THR A 227 20.59 11.55 1.05
CA THR A 227 21.06 12.34 2.19
C THR A 227 22.53 12.10 2.58
N CYS A 228 23.36 11.64 1.65
CA CYS A 228 24.79 11.45 1.87
C CYS A 228 25.55 12.78 2.10
N LYS A 229 26.75 12.70 2.71
CA LYS A 229 27.56 13.88 3.05
C LYS A 229 27.90 14.77 1.85
N GLU A 230 28.08 14.16 0.68
CA GLU A 230 28.41 14.87 -0.58
C GLU A 230 27.26 15.76 -1.05
N ASN A 231 26.01 15.40 -0.74
CA ASN A 231 24.83 16.15 -1.15
C ASN A 231 24.45 17.28 -0.16
N LYS A 232 25.26 17.50 0.88
CA LYS A 232 25.04 18.59 1.86
C LYS A 232 24.87 19.97 1.22
N PRO A 233 25.59 20.37 0.17
CA PRO A 233 25.39 21.68 -0.49
C PRO A 233 24.00 21.86 -1.14
N PHE A 234 23.30 20.75 -1.41
CA PHE A 234 21.97 20.74 -2.05
C PHE A 234 20.86 20.58 -1.01
N LEU A 235 21.05 19.65 -0.06
CA LEU A 235 20.01 19.18 0.86
C LEU A 235 20.16 19.68 2.30
N GLY A 236 21.33 20.25 2.65
CA GLY A 236 21.58 20.74 4.01
C GLY A 236 20.78 21.98 4.35
N ARG A 237 20.81 22.38 5.63
CA ARG A 237 20.19 23.64 6.06
C ARG A 237 20.84 24.84 5.33
N PRO A 238 20.06 25.73 4.69
CA PRO A 238 20.60 26.90 4.03
C PRO A 238 21.43 27.78 4.96
N ILE A 239 22.64 28.13 4.51
CA ILE A 239 23.52 29.11 5.16
C ILE A 239 23.37 30.47 4.44
N GLY A 240 23.30 30.45 3.11
CA GLY A 240 23.03 31.62 2.27
C GLY A 240 21.56 31.77 1.90
N GLU A 241 21.25 32.53 0.85
CA GLU A 241 19.87 32.72 0.38
C GLU A 241 19.24 31.43 -0.15
N ARG A 242 20.04 30.60 -0.83
CA ARG A 242 19.61 29.31 -1.39
C ARG A 242 20.77 28.32 -1.50
N ASN A 243 20.43 27.04 -1.45
CA ASN A 243 21.32 25.92 -1.74
C ASN A 243 21.54 25.74 -3.25
N ALA A 244 22.47 24.85 -3.60
CA ALA A 244 22.59 24.35 -4.96
C ALA A 244 21.33 23.56 -5.36
N SER A 245 20.96 23.65 -6.64
CA SER A 245 19.77 22.98 -7.16
C SER A 245 20.01 21.51 -7.48
N PHE A 246 19.02 20.66 -7.25
CA PHE A 246 19.02 19.25 -7.62
C PHE A 246 17.73 18.91 -8.39
N GLY A 247 17.75 17.90 -9.25
CA GLY A 247 16.61 17.65 -10.13
C GLY A 247 16.86 16.67 -11.27
N ALA A 248 16.13 16.86 -12.36
CA ALA A 248 16.12 16.03 -13.54
C ALA A 248 16.71 16.79 -14.75
N GLN A 249 17.97 16.47 -15.08
CA GLN A 249 18.63 17.09 -16.24
C GLN A 249 18.01 16.66 -17.58
N LYS A 250 17.45 15.46 -17.67
CA LYS A 250 16.73 14.95 -18.85
C LYS A 250 15.27 14.69 -18.51
N PHE A 251 14.52 15.76 -18.25
CA PHE A 251 13.15 15.64 -17.77
C PHE A 251 12.16 15.35 -18.90
N MET A 252 12.15 16.18 -19.95
CA MET A 252 11.25 16.01 -21.10
C MET A 252 12.02 16.21 -22.40
N ASP A 253 11.87 15.29 -23.35
CA ASP A 253 12.44 15.41 -24.69
C ASP A 253 11.73 16.54 -25.46
N LEU A 254 12.50 17.45 -26.07
CA LEU A 254 11.95 18.66 -26.69
C LEU A 254 11.13 18.36 -27.95
N ASP A 255 11.49 17.31 -28.70
CA ASP A 255 10.74 16.90 -29.89
C ASP A 255 9.38 16.33 -29.46
N THR A 256 9.39 15.49 -28.42
CA THR A 256 8.17 14.93 -27.81
C THR A 256 7.30 16.02 -27.16
N MET A 257 7.90 17.08 -26.62
CA MET A 257 7.16 18.19 -26.01
C MET A 257 6.28 18.93 -27.03
N SER A 258 6.63 18.83 -28.31
CA SER A 258 5.91 19.48 -29.42
C SER A 258 4.80 18.61 -30.02
N THR A 259 4.60 17.37 -29.56
CA THR A 259 3.63 16.44 -30.18
C THR A 259 2.21 16.51 -29.62
N LEU A 260 2.04 16.98 -28.39
CA LEU A 260 0.76 17.09 -27.68
C LEU A 260 0.58 18.53 -27.15
N ASP A 261 -0.52 18.77 -26.42
CA ASP A 261 -0.88 20.09 -25.88
C ASP A 261 -0.06 20.48 -24.63
N TYR A 262 1.21 20.09 -24.55
CA TYR A 262 2.10 20.54 -23.47
C TYR A 262 2.41 22.03 -23.58
N ILE A 263 2.49 22.55 -24.81
CA ILE A 263 2.63 23.98 -25.12
C ILE A 263 1.34 24.42 -25.79
N ARG A 264 0.58 25.29 -25.12
CA ARG A 264 -0.68 25.83 -25.63
C ARG A 264 -0.77 27.30 -25.24
N ASP A 265 -1.25 28.14 -26.15
CA ASP A 265 -1.38 29.59 -25.94
C ASP A 265 -0.07 30.22 -25.41
N ASP A 266 1.05 29.84 -26.04
CA ASP A 266 2.42 30.25 -25.69
C ASP A 266 2.78 30.03 -24.21
N THR A 267 2.18 29.00 -23.60
CA THR A 267 2.28 28.71 -22.18
C THR A 267 2.56 27.23 -21.93
N ILE A 268 3.35 26.95 -20.89
CA ILE A 268 3.51 25.60 -20.31
C ILE A 268 3.21 25.64 -18.81
N TYR A 269 2.82 24.50 -18.24
CA TYR A 269 2.55 24.36 -16.81
C TYR A 269 3.40 23.26 -16.17
N ILE A 270 4.12 23.63 -15.12
CA ILE A 270 4.94 22.70 -14.33
C ILE A 270 4.35 22.59 -12.94
N LYS A 271 3.83 21.41 -12.62
CA LYS A 271 3.41 21.06 -11.27
C LYS A 271 4.61 20.52 -10.48
N VAL A 272 4.79 21.00 -9.25
CA VAL A 272 5.75 20.45 -8.30
C VAL A 272 5.00 19.99 -7.06
N GLU A 273 5.21 18.73 -6.71
CA GLU A 273 4.65 18.11 -5.51
C GLU A 273 5.77 17.61 -4.61
N ILE A 274 5.66 17.91 -3.33
CA ILE A 274 6.56 17.44 -2.29
C ILE A 274 5.80 16.48 -1.40
N ASP A 275 6.36 15.30 -1.24
CA ASP A 275 5.79 14.25 -0.41
C ASP A 275 5.76 14.66 1.07
N SER A 276 4.56 14.71 1.63
CA SER A 276 4.29 15.21 2.97
C SER A 276 4.00 14.09 3.99
N GLU A 277 4.00 12.81 3.60
CA GLU A 277 3.65 11.70 4.50
C GLU A 277 4.52 11.68 5.78
N ASP A 278 5.82 11.95 5.63
CA ASP A 278 6.79 12.01 6.74
C ASP A 278 7.16 13.46 7.13
N MET A 279 6.46 14.48 6.63
CA MET A 279 6.73 15.86 7.04
C MET A 279 6.20 16.12 8.44
N ILE A 280 7.10 16.46 9.36
CA ILE A 280 6.71 16.96 10.68
C ILE A 280 6.06 18.34 10.48
N VAL A 281 4.72 18.38 10.57
CA VAL A 281 3.97 19.63 10.61
C VAL A 281 3.90 20.09 12.06
N ILE A 282 4.37 21.31 12.31
CA ILE A 282 4.39 21.98 13.63
C ILE A 282 3.19 22.91 13.75
#